data_AF-A0AAU7C6H7-F1
#
_entry.id   AF-A0AAU7C6H7-F1
#
_cell.length_a   1.000
_cell.length_b   1.000
_cell.length_c   1.000
_cell.angle_alpha   90.00
_cell.angle_beta   90.00
_cell.angle_gamma   90.00
#
_symmetry.space_group_name_H-M   'P 1'
#
loop_
_entity.id
_entity.type
_entity.pdbx_description
1 polymer ?
#
loop_
_entity_poly.entity_id
_entity_poly.type
_entity_poly.pdbx_seq_one_letter_code
_entity_poly.pdbx_strand_id
1 'polypeptide(L)'
;MGLNRYFGRVPRPEMIADTRMFIAQSLGFFALYLPALATLTVGGIGLILRKPWGYEIPELIFVNSRVNSIGDLIQFTHQTEISTMMNDASDRVASEILKLAATGRFPPRFYGPVSEETIVQAENELNLKFPYSYREFLRHFGAAYMLGYSFDGLTNPDPDSAEMPDFLNLVDTAKQDWKGIAGIGMPEYLLLFTHDGGDFGFYIDTSIHDERGESPILIFGPGADGIQVATDFLDFLRKKSKRERLY
;
A
#
# COMPACT_ATOMS: atom_id res chain seq x y z
N MET A 1 -2.70 -17.91 -33.94
CA MET A 1 -2.06 -18.91 -33.04
C MET A 1 -2.45 -18.49 -31.63
N GLY A 2 -3.38 -19.07 -30.90
CA GLY A 2 -3.86 -20.45 -30.84
C GLY A 2 -3.67 -21.04 -29.43
N LEU A 3 -3.77 -20.25 -28.36
CA LEU A 3 -3.69 -20.69 -26.96
C LEU A 3 -5.08 -21.18 -26.52
N ASN A 4 -5.39 -22.43 -26.86
CA ASN A 4 -6.64 -23.06 -26.45
C ASN A 4 -6.34 -24.49 -25.99
N ARG A 5 -5.77 -24.63 -24.78
CA ARG A 5 -5.64 -25.91 -24.06
C ARG A 5 -5.64 -25.67 -22.54
N TYR A 6 -6.80 -25.31 -22.01
CA TYR A 6 -7.04 -25.29 -20.58
C TYR A 6 -7.99 -26.45 -20.20
N PHE A 7 -7.43 -27.38 -19.42
CA PHE A 7 -8.05 -28.32 -18.49
C PHE A 7 -9.16 -29.28 -18.95
N GLY A 8 -8.72 -30.48 -19.37
CA GLY A 8 -9.49 -31.72 -19.22
C GLY A 8 -8.82 -32.64 -18.21
N ARG A 9 -9.15 -32.54 -16.92
CA ARG A 9 -8.97 -33.64 -15.95
C ARG A 9 -10.24 -33.80 -15.13
N VAL A 10 -10.83 -34.97 -15.29
CA VAL A 10 -12.00 -35.47 -14.55
C VAL A 10 -11.66 -35.55 -13.06
N PRO A 11 -12.55 -35.15 -12.13
CA PRO A 11 -12.31 -35.35 -10.71
C PRO A 11 -12.34 -36.84 -10.37
N ARG A 12 -11.32 -37.30 -9.63
CA ARG A 12 -11.37 -38.60 -8.94
C ARG A 12 -12.21 -38.43 -7.67
N PRO A 13 -13.21 -39.31 -7.41
CA PRO A 13 -13.87 -39.37 -6.13
C PRO A 13 -12.95 -40.09 -5.12
N GLU A 14 -13.19 -39.86 -3.83
CA GLU A 14 -12.53 -40.45 -2.65
C GLU A 14 -11.45 -39.60 -1.97
N MET A 15 -11.89 -38.76 -1.01
CA MET A 15 -11.56 -39.00 0.41
C MET A 15 -12.42 -38.10 1.30
N ILE A 16 -13.40 -38.74 1.96
CA ILE A 16 -14.12 -38.24 3.11
C ILE A 16 -13.37 -38.74 4.35
N ALA A 17 -12.71 -37.83 5.06
CA ALA A 17 -12.19 -37.94 6.43
C ALA A 17 -11.50 -36.60 6.73
N ASP A 18 -11.63 -35.89 7.85
CA ASP A 18 -12.31 -36.10 9.12
C ASP A 18 -12.36 -34.71 9.78
N THR A 19 -13.51 -34.03 9.73
CA THR A 19 -13.67 -32.63 10.17
C THR A 19 -14.03 -32.57 11.65
N ARG A 20 -13.16 -33.07 12.54
CA ARG A 20 -13.37 -33.00 14.00
C ARG A 20 -12.08 -32.98 14.82
N MET A 21 -11.15 -32.07 14.53
CA MET A 21 -10.06 -31.81 15.50
C MET A 21 -9.32 -30.52 15.17
N PHE A 22 -9.81 -29.35 15.61
CA PHE A 22 -8.98 -28.15 15.89
C PHE A 22 -9.80 -27.02 16.55
N ILE A 23 -10.73 -27.37 17.44
CA ILE A 23 -11.39 -26.42 18.35
C ILE A 23 -11.16 -26.91 19.78
N ALA A 24 -9.98 -26.63 20.34
CA ALA A 24 -9.71 -26.64 21.78
C ALA A 24 -8.23 -26.31 22.05
N GLN A 25 -7.80 -25.05 21.87
CA GLN A 25 -6.54 -24.59 22.49
C GLN A 25 -6.32 -23.07 22.61
N SER A 26 -7.37 -22.25 22.64
CA SER A 26 -7.22 -20.78 22.74
C SER A 26 -8.15 -20.11 23.76
N LEU A 27 -8.50 -20.82 24.85
CA LEU A 27 -9.23 -20.27 26.01
C LEU A 27 -8.40 -20.46 27.30
N GLY A 28 -7.23 -19.80 27.38
CA GLY A 28 -6.34 -20.00 28.52
C GLY A 28 -5.30 -18.92 28.81
N PHE A 29 -5.46 -17.67 28.33
CA PHE A 29 -4.44 -16.61 28.59
C PHE A 29 -4.99 -15.20 28.86
N PHE A 30 -6.25 -15.05 29.31
CA PHE A 30 -6.86 -13.72 29.53
C PHE A 30 -6.96 -13.25 30.99
N ALA A 31 -6.16 -13.78 31.92
CA ALA A 31 -6.42 -13.56 33.35
C ALA A 31 -5.24 -13.06 34.22
N LEU A 32 -4.15 -12.50 33.69
CA LEU A 32 -2.99 -12.17 34.54
C LEU A 32 -2.24 -10.84 34.32
N TYR A 33 -2.78 -9.83 33.63
CA TYR A 33 -2.10 -8.52 33.52
C TYR A 33 -3.00 -7.29 33.71
N LEU A 34 -3.63 -7.21 34.88
CA LEU A 34 -4.15 -5.97 35.47
C LEU A 34 -3.91 -6.06 36.97
N PRO A 35 -2.75 -5.59 37.50
CA PRO A 35 -2.69 -4.18 37.96
C PRO A 35 -1.26 -3.58 37.97
N ALA A 36 -0.99 -2.55 37.17
CA ALA A 36 0.17 -1.68 37.38
C ALA A 36 -0.10 -0.24 36.90
N LEU A 37 -1.32 0.24 37.11
CA LEU A 37 -1.73 1.60 36.79
C LEU A 37 -2.19 2.34 38.05
N ALA A 38 -1.27 2.49 38.99
CA ALA A 38 -1.46 3.34 40.17
C ALA A 38 -0.10 3.69 40.80
N THR A 39 0.51 4.79 40.37
CA THR A 39 1.20 5.81 41.20
C THR A 39 2.17 6.62 40.35
N LEU A 40 1.79 7.85 39.97
CA LEU A 40 2.70 8.99 39.82
C LEU A 40 1.89 10.25 39.51
N THR A 41 1.18 10.73 40.53
CA THR A 41 0.85 12.14 40.67
C THR A 41 1.33 12.59 42.04
N VAL A 42 1.87 13.80 42.08
CA VAL A 42 2.28 14.62 43.25
C VAL A 42 3.79 14.69 43.46
N GLY A 43 4.36 15.84 43.10
CA GLY A 43 5.61 16.34 43.69
C GLY A 43 6.42 17.19 42.72
N GLY A 44 6.26 18.52 42.75
CA GLY A 44 7.18 19.40 42.02
C GLY A 44 6.77 20.85 41.80
N ILE A 45 6.09 21.51 42.73
CA ILE A 45 6.12 22.97 42.79
C ILE A 45 7.51 23.36 43.30
N GLY A 46 8.37 23.76 42.36
CA GLY A 46 9.71 24.26 42.60
C GLY A 46 9.91 25.59 41.89
N LEU A 47 9.61 26.67 42.60
CA LEU A 47 10.02 28.04 42.30
C LEU A 47 11.53 28.12 42.05
N ILE A 48 11.97 28.49 40.84
CA ILE A 48 13.27 29.13 40.62
C ILE A 48 13.07 30.40 39.82
N LEU A 49 13.19 31.52 40.54
CA LEU A 49 13.39 32.86 40.02
C LEU A 49 14.83 33.04 39.51
N ARG A 50 14.95 33.84 38.44
CA ARG A 50 16.13 34.62 37.98
C ARG A 50 17.30 33.86 37.32
N LYS A 51 17.51 34.12 36.03
CA LYS A 51 18.43 35.18 35.54
C LYS A 51 18.24 35.46 34.03
N PRO A 52 18.62 36.66 33.55
CA PRO A 52 18.45 37.09 32.17
C PRO A 52 19.62 36.57 31.34
N TRP A 53 19.32 35.84 30.28
CA TRP A 53 20.31 35.46 29.27
C TRP A 53 19.89 36.07 27.96
N GLY A 54 20.76 36.93 27.44
CA GLY A 54 20.69 37.42 26.08
C GLY A 54 20.73 36.24 25.13
N TYR A 55 19.66 36.06 24.38
CA TYR A 55 19.69 35.30 23.15
C TYR A 55 20.14 36.27 22.05
N GLU A 56 21.35 36.05 21.56
CA GLU A 56 21.69 36.45 20.20
C GLU A 56 20.74 35.71 19.26
N ILE A 57 20.06 36.48 18.41
CA ILE A 57 19.24 35.97 17.32
C ILE A 57 20.20 35.16 16.43
N PRO A 58 19.96 33.86 16.17
CA PRO A 58 20.74 33.17 15.17
C PRO A 58 20.53 33.92 13.85
N GLU A 59 21.64 34.34 13.23
CA GLU A 59 21.66 34.88 11.87
C GLU A 59 20.66 34.10 11.04
N LEU A 60 19.66 34.80 10.53
CA LEU A 60 18.91 34.37 9.36
C LEU A 60 19.97 34.00 8.33
N ILE A 61 20.19 32.71 8.14
CA ILE A 61 20.91 32.16 7.00
C ILE A 61 20.09 32.62 5.80
N PHE A 62 20.47 33.77 5.26
CA PHE A 62 20.10 34.19 3.93
C PHE A 62 20.73 33.13 3.03
N VAL A 63 19.93 32.16 2.62
CA VAL A 63 20.26 31.31 1.48
C VAL A 63 20.41 32.26 0.31
N ASN A 64 21.67 32.57 0.00
CA ASN A 64 22.08 33.42 -1.10
C ASN A 64 21.90 32.61 -2.39
N SER A 65 20.65 32.34 -2.77
CA SER A 65 20.34 31.92 -4.13
C SER A 65 20.54 33.14 -5.02
N ARG A 66 21.73 33.22 -5.60
CA ARG A 66 22.01 34.15 -6.70
C ARG A 66 21.08 33.82 -7.87
N VAL A 67 19.92 34.48 -7.90
CA VAL A 67 19.11 34.64 -9.11
C VAL A 67 19.87 35.64 -9.98
N ASN A 68 20.64 35.16 -10.96
CA ASN A 68 21.52 36.00 -11.77
C ASN A 68 20.84 36.54 -13.04
N SER A 69 19.61 36.09 -13.34
CA SER A 69 18.86 36.54 -14.51
C SER A 69 17.34 36.54 -14.28
N ILE A 70 16.61 37.32 -15.07
CA ILE A 70 15.14 37.28 -15.15
C ILE A 70 14.66 35.86 -15.55
N GLY A 71 15.47 35.10 -16.30
CA GLY A 71 15.19 33.71 -16.66
C GLY A 71 15.16 32.77 -15.45
N ASP A 72 16.05 32.99 -14.48
CA ASP A 72 16.14 32.18 -13.26
C ASP A 72 14.91 32.40 -12.36
N LEU A 73 14.38 33.64 -12.33
CA LEU A 73 13.18 34.00 -11.57
C LEU A 73 11.93 33.34 -12.17
N ILE A 74 11.83 33.29 -13.50
CA ILE A 74 10.71 32.63 -14.22
C ILE A 74 10.74 31.12 -13.99
N GLN A 75 11.92 30.48 -14.06
CA GLN A 75 12.06 29.05 -13.77
C GLN A 75 11.70 28.71 -12.32
N PHE A 76 12.16 29.51 -11.35
CA PHE A 76 11.86 29.31 -9.94
C PHE A 76 10.35 29.44 -9.63
N THR A 77 9.69 30.43 -10.22
CA THR A 77 8.25 30.65 -10.01
C THR A 77 7.43 29.51 -10.60
N HIS A 78 7.74 29.09 -11.84
CA HIS A 78 7.09 27.93 -12.46
C HIS A 78 7.31 26.64 -11.68
N GLN A 79 8.51 26.40 -11.16
CA GLN A 79 8.82 25.19 -10.40
C GLN A 79 8.11 25.14 -9.05
N THR A 80 7.90 26.30 -8.41
CA THR A 80 7.15 26.41 -7.16
C THR A 80 5.65 26.18 -7.37
N GLU A 81 5.08 26.73 -8.45
CA GLU A 81 3.67 26.52 -8.80
C GLU A 81 3.40 25.06 -9.16
N ILE A 82 4.26 24.43 -9.98
CA ILE A 82 4.15 23.01 -10.35
C ILE A 82 4.25 22.12 -9.10
N SER A 83 5.23 22.37 -8.22
CA SER A 83 5.38 21.63 -6.97
C SER A 83 4.13 21.74 -6.08
N THR A 84 3.56 22.94 -5.96
CA THR A 84 2.34 23.18 -5.17
C THR A 84 1.13 22.47 -5.77
N MET A 85 0.96 22.50 -7.11
CA MET A 85 -0.16 21.81 -7.78
C MET A 85 -0.01 20.28 -7.76
N MET A 86 1.21 19.76 -7.84
CA MET A 86 1.49 18.33 -7.72
C MET A 86 1.20 17.81 -6.30
N ASN A 87 1.52 18.59 -5.28
CA ASN A 87 1.18 18.27 -3.90
C ASN A 87 -0.35 18.25 -3.70
N ASP A 88 -1.09 19.20 -4.28
CA ASP A 88 -2.57 19.19 -4.24
C ASP A 88 -3.16 17.95 -4.94
N ALA A 89 -2.61 17.54 -6.08
CA ALA A 89 -3.07 16.32 -6.77
C ALA A 89 -2.81 15.05 -5.94
N SER A 90 -1.61 14.91 -5.38
CA SER A 90 -1.23 13.82 -4.48
C SER A 90 -2.15 13.74 -3.25
N ASP A 91 -2.37 14.89 -2.59
CA ASP A 91 -3.21 14.99 -1.39
C ASP A 91 -4.67 14.67 -1.69
N ARG A 92 -5.16 14.99 -2.89
CA ARG A 92 -6.52 14.63 -3.34
C ARG A 92 -6.68 13.12 -3.49
N VAL A 93 -5.69 12.43 -4.08
CA VAL A 93 -5.72 10.96 -4.21
C VAL A 93 -5.70 10.30 -2.83
N ALA A 94 -4.79 10.73 -1.96
CA ALA A 94 -4.69 10.21 -0.60
C ALA A 94 -6.00 10.44 0.19
N SER A 95 -6.57 11.64 0.09
CA SER A 95 -7.85 11.99 0.72
C SER A 95 -9.01 11.14 0.19
N GLU A 96 -9.00 10.81 -1.10
CA GLU A 96 -10.02 9.94 -1.68
C GLU A 96 -9.87 8.50 -1.16
N ILE A 97 -8.65 7.96 -1.10
CA ILE A 97 -8.39 6.63 -0.54
C ILE A 97 -8.90 6.55 0.91
N LEU A 98 -8.62 7.55 1.73
CA LEU A 98 -9.12 7.61 3.11
C LEU A 98 -10.66 7.60 3.18
N LYS A 99 -11.33 8.39 2.34
CA LYS A 99 -12.80 8.42 2.26
C LYS A 99 -13.37 7.06 1.85
N LEU A 100 -12.78 6.42 0.85
CA LEU A 100 -13.21 5.10 0.40
C LEU A 100 -12.99 4.04 1.47
N ALA A 101 -11.80 4.01 2.09
CA ALA A 101 -11.44 3.09 3.15
C ALA A 101 -12.39 3.17 4.35
N ALA A 102 -12.85 4.38 4.71
CA ALA A 102 -13.79 4.62 5.80
C ALA A 102 -15.19 4.02 5.58
N THR A 103 -15.53 3.61 4.35
CA THR A 103 -16.80 2.89 4.07
C THR A 103 -16.76 1.41 4.43
N GLY A 104 -15.55 0.88 4.73
CA GLY A 104 -15.33 -0.51 5.10
C GLY A 104 -16.04 -0.89 6.40
N ARG A 105 -16.32 -2.19 6.57
CA ARG A 105 -16.93 -2.73 7.80
C ARG A 105 -16.01 -2.60 9.02
N PHE A 106 -14.70 -2.63 8.77
CA PHE A 106 -13.66 -2.54 9.78
C PHE A 106 -12.85 -1.28 9.55
N PRO A 107 -12.31 -0.65 10.62
CA PRO A 107 -11.42 0.48 10.46
C PRO A 107 -10.20 0.05 9.62
N PRO A 108 -9.74 0.88 8.67
CA PRO A 108 -8.58 0.56 7.88
C PRO A 108 -7.31 0.53 8.75
N ARG A 109 -6.38 -0.35 8.41
CA ARG A 109 -5.05 -0.41 8.98
C ARG A 109 -4.05 -0.02 7.90
N PHE A 110 -3.28 1.04 8.12
CA PHE A 110 -2.22 1.50 7.22
C PHE A 110 -0.87 1.24 7.86
N TYR A 111 0.13 0.85 7.07
CA TYR A 111 1.46 0.48 7.58
C TYR A 111 2.50 1.59 7.45
N GLY A 112 2.09 2.75 6.94
CA GLY A 112 2.87 3.98 6.96
C GLY A 112 3.53 4.30 5.62
N PRO A 113 3.86 5.58 5.40
CA PRO A 113 4.32 6.08 4.11
C PRO A 113 5.65 5.45 3.67
N VAL A 114 5.83 5.36 2.35
CA VAL A 114 7.07 4.89 1.71
C VAL A 114 7.74 6.07 0.98
N SER A 115 9.06 6.16 1.09
CA SER A 115 9.81 7.26 0.45
C SER A 115 9.82 7.12 -1.07
N GLU A 116 9.95 8.25 -1.76
CA GLU A 116 10.02 8.28 -3.22
C GLU A 116 11.21 7.47 -3.75
N GLU A 117 12.35 7.50 -3.06
CA GLU A 117 13.54 6.72 -3.40
C GLU A 117 13.26 5.21 -3.35
N THR A 118 12.53 4.75 -2.33
CA THR A 118 12.15 3.34 -2.18
C THR A 118 11.22 2.90 -3.29
N ILE A 119 10.26 3.74 -3.67
CA ILE A 119 9.35 3.47 -4.80
C ILE A 119 10.15 3.39 -6.11
N VAL A 120 11.04 4.35 -6.38
CA VAL A 120 11.90 4.34 -7.57
C VAL A 120 12.80 3.09 -7.59
N GLN A 121 13.34 2.69 -6.45
CA GLN A 121 14.14 1.47 -6.34
C GLN A 121 13.32 0.24 -6.71
N ALA A 122 12.10 0.10 -6.17
CA ALA A 122 11.21 -1.00 -6.49
C ALA A 122 10.83 -1.04 -7.97
N GLU A 123 10.50 0.10 -8.58
CA GLU A 123 10.26 0.22 -10.03
C GLU A 123 11.46 -0.23 -10.86
N ASN A 124 12.67 0.20 -10.49
CA ASN A 124 13.89 -0.19 -11.18
C ASN A 124 14.21 -1.68 -11.01
N GLU A 125 13.96 -2.23 -9.83
CA GLU A 125 14.20 -3.63 -9.51
C GLU A 125 13.24 -4.57 -10.25
N LEU A 126 11.99 -4.14 -10.41
CA LEU A 126 10.98 -4.86 -11.19
C LEU A 126 11.06 -4.54 -12.69
N ASN A 127 11.81 -3.51 -13.08
CA ASN A 127 11.86 -2.97 -14.44
C ASN A 127 10.47 -2.56 -14.97
N LEU A 128 9.66 -1.94 -14.11
CA LEU A 128 8.29 -1.48 -14.40
C LEU A 128 8.08 -0.03 -13.97
N LYS A 129 6.95 0.55 -14.37
CA LYS A 129 6.44 1.80 -13.82
C LYS A 129 5.13 1.57 -13.10
N PHE A 130 5.03 2.04 -11.87
CA PHE A 130 3.79 1.93 -11.11
C PHE A 130 2.79 2.99 -11.59
N PRO A 131 1.50 2.65 -11.64
CA PRO A 131 0.46 3.62 -11.97
C PRO A 131 0.46 4.77 -10.98
N TYR A 132 0.11 5.98 -11.45
CA TYR A 132 0.13 7.19 -10.64
C TYR A 132 -0.63 7.00 -9.30
N SER A 133 -1.89 6.57 -9.32
CA SER A 133 -2.68 6.41 -8.10
C SER A 133 -2.17 5.34 -7.15
N TYR A 134 -1.54 4.28 -7.66
CA TYR A 134 -0.92 3.26 -6.82
C TYR A 134 0.40 3.76 -6.22
N ARG A 135 1.16 4.57 -6.95
CA ARG A 135 2.33 5.28 -6.43
C ARG A 135 1.96 6.19 -5.26
N GLU A 136 0.86 6.94 -5.40
CA GLU A 136 0.33 7.78 -4.31
C GLU A 136 -0.11 6.94 -3.10
N PHE A 137 -0.73 5.79 -3.33
CA PHE A 137 -1.06 4.85 -2.26
C PHE A 137 0.19 4.41 -1.48
N LEU A 138 1.25 3.99 -2.18
CA LEU A 138 2.52 3.59 -1.55
C LEU A 138 3.13 4.76 -0.77
N ARG A 139 3.16 5.97 -1.37
CA ARG A 139 3.77 7.14 -0.74
C ARG A 139 3.11 7.52 0.58
N HIS A 140 1.78 7.45 0.66
CA HIS A 140 1.03 7.89 1.83
C HIS A 140 0.76 6.78 2.85
N PHE A 141 0.56 5.56 2.39
CA PHE A 141 0.08 4.44 3.23
C PHE A 141 1.02 3.25 3.27
N GLY A 142 1.86 3.10 2.24
CA GLY A 142 2.85 2.03 2.08
C GLY A 142 2.26 0.67 1.78
N ALA A 143 1.40 0.19 2.65
CA ALA A 143 0.53 -0.98 2.51
C ALA A 143 -0.76 -0.72 3.30
N ALA A 144 -1.79 -1.54 3.10
CA ALA A 144 -3.03 -1.37 3.86
C ALA A 144 -3.87 -2.65 3.99
N TYR A 145 -4.53 -2.82 5.12
CA TYR A 145 -5.73 -3.64 5.21
C TYR A 145 -6.96 -2.73 5.26
N MET A 146 -7.73 -2.69 4.16
CA MET A 146 -8.91 -1.83 4.04
C MET A 146 -9.98 -2.49 3.17
N LEU A 147 -11.24 -2.12 3.37
CA LEU A 147 -12.37 -2.68 2.59
C LEU A 147 -12.49 -4.22 2.65
N GLY A 148 -11.84 -4.88 3.62
CA GLY A 148 -11.77 -6.34 3.74
C GLY A 148 -10.72 -7.01 2.85
N TYR A 149 -9.81 -6.23 2.26
CA TYR A 149 -8.72 -6.69 1.42
C TYR A 149 -7.38 -6.26 2.01
N SER A 150 -6.36 -7.10 1.81
CA SER A 150 -4.98 -6.70 2.02
C SER A 150 -4.40 -6.16 0.72
N PHE A 151 -3.82 -4.98 0.78
CA PHE A 151 -3.15 -4.30 -0.31
C PHE A 151 -1.65 -4.36 -0.04
N ASP A 152 -0.96 -5.08 -0.90
CA ASP A 152 0.48 -5.27 -0.84
C ASP A 152 1.20 -3.94 -1.09
N GLY A 153 2.42 -3.86 -0.57
CA GLY A 153 3.13 -2.60 -0.47
C GLY A 153 4.63 -2.74 -0.35
N LEU A 154 5.29 -1.63 -0.07
CA LEU A 154 6.76 -1.57 0.04
C LEU A 154 7.26 -1.33 1.46
N THR A 155 6.36 -1.24 2.44
CA THR A 155 6.74 -1.13 3.84
C THR A 155 7.33 -2.47 4.29
N ASN A 156 8.46 -2.43 4.99
CA ASN A 156 8.97 -3.64 5.62
C ASN A 156 8.14 -3.93 6.88
N PRO A 157 7.53 -5.12 6.99
CA PRO A 157 6.91 -5.50 8.25
C PRO A 157 7.95 -5.46 9.37
N ASP A 158 7.55 -4.99 10.55
CA ASP A 158 8.44 -4.94 11.71
C ASP A 158 8.97 -6.36 11.99
N PRO A 159 10.29 -6.62 11.84
CA PRO A 159 10.84 -7.95 12.01
C PRO A 159 10.70 -8.48 13.43
N ASP A 160 10.49 -7.58 14.41
CA ASP A 160 10.33 -7.92 15.82
C ASP A 160 8.84 -8.08 16.21
N SER A 161 7.91 -7.85 15.27
CA SER A 161 6.49 -8.12 15.47
C SER A 161 6.24 -9.63 15.51
N ALA A 162 5.66 -10.09 16.62
CA ALA A 162 5.13 -11.46 16.72
C ALA A 162 3.87 -11.68 15.87
N GLU A 163 3.24 -10.61 15.38
CA GLU A 163 2.10 -10.67 14.47
C GLU A 163 2.57 -10.85 13.03
N MET A 164 2.01 -11.86 12.35
CA MET A 164 2.20 -12.02 10.91
C MET A 164 1.61 -10.80 10.20
N PRO A 165 2.34 -10.15 9.30
CA PRO A 165 1.84 -8.96 8.63
C PRO A 165 0.61 -9.30 7.80
N ASP A 166 -0.39 -8.42 7.81
CA ASP A 166 -1.60 -8.66 7.01
C ASP A 166 -1.35 -8.48 5.51
N PHE A 167 -0.18 -7.98 5.09
CA PHE A 167 0.22 -7.68 3.71
C PHE A 167 1.56 -8.33 3.36
N LEU A 168 1.84 -8.46 2.06
CA LEU A 168 3.10 -8.97 1.55
C LEU A 168 3.95 -7.85 0.94
N ASN A 169 5.27 -8.09 0.90
CA ASN A 169 6.16 -7.21 0.15
C ASN A 169 5.86 -7.36 -1.35
N LEU A 170 5.53 -6.24 -1.99
CA LEU A 170 5.11 -6.18 -3.39
C LEU A 170 6.18 -6.71 -4.35
N VAL A 171 7.45 -6.37 -4.12
CA VAL A 171 8.57 -6.77 -5.00
C VAL A 171 8.81 -8.28 -4.93
N ASP A 172 8.81 -8.83 -3.72
CA ASP A 172 8.99 -10.27 -3.50
C ASP A 172 7.82 -11.06 -4.10
N THR A 173 6.59 -10.59 -3.86
CA THR A 173 5.37 -11.20 -4.37
C THR A 173 5.34 -11.21 -5.90
N ALA A 174 5.68 -10.09 -6.55
CA ALA A 174 5.77 -10.00 -8.00
C ALA A 174 6.77 -11.02 -8.58
N LYS A 175 7.98 -11.05 -8.04
CA LYS A 175 9.03 -11.99 -8.48
C LYS A 175 8.65 -13.45 -8.26
N GLN A 176 7.91 -13.75 -7.20
CA GLN A 176 7.41 -15.09 -6.94
C GLN A 176 6.33 -15.49 -7.96
N ASP A 177 5.37 -14.61 -8.22
CA ASP A 177 4.30 -14.85 -9.20
C ASP A 177 4.83 -15.03 -10.62
N TRP A 178 5.85 -14.26 -11.03
CA TRP A 178 6.46 -14.38 -12.36
C TRP A 178 7.25 -15.68 -12.56
N LYS A 179 7.85 -16.21 -11.50
CA LYS A 179 8.48 -17.54 -11.55
C LYS A 179 7.41 -18.64 -11.63
N GLY A 180 6.28 -18.40 -10.95
CA GLY A 180 5.14 -19.30 -10.90
C GLY A 180 5.45 -20.66 -10.27
N ILE A 181 4.54 -21.60 -10.47
CA ILE A 181 4.68 -22.99 -10.02
C ILE A 181 4.99 -23.86 -11.24
N ALA A 182 6.02 -24.69 -11.14
CA ALA A 182 6.45 -25.59 -12.22
C ALA A 182 6.81 -24.88 -13.55
N GLY A 183 7.28 -23.62 -13.48
CA GLY A 183 7.71 -22.84 -14.64
C GLY A 183 6.56 -22.21 -15.44
N ILE A 184 5.35 -22.22 -14.90
CA ILE A 184 4.20 -21.49 -15.45
C ILE A 184 3.94 -20.31 -14.51
N GLY A 185 4.54 -19.17 -14.80
CA GLY A 185 4.37 -17.93 -14.04
C GLY A 185 3.61 -16.86 -14.80
N MET A 186 3.29 -15.78 -14.09
CA MET A 186 2.63 -14.62 -14.67
C MET A 186 3.61 -13.82 -15.54
N PRO A 187 3.13 -13.17 -16.61
CA PRO A 187 3.94 -12.19 -17.35
C PRO A 187 4.53 -11.11 -16.44
N GLU A 188 5.78 -10.70 -16.69
CA GLU A 188 6.51 -9.73 -15.85
C GLU A 188 5.90 -8.33 -15.80
N TYR A 189 4.95 -8.01 -16.68
CA TYR A 189 4.21 -6.75 -16.64
C TYR A 189 2.96 -6.78 -15.75
N LEU A 190 2.59 -7.96 -15.20
CA LEU A 190 1.47 -8.11 -14.28
C LEU A 190 1.95 -8.04 -12.84
N LEU A 191 1.41 -7.11 -12.09
CA LEU A 191 1.78 -6.87 -10.70
C LEU A 191 0.61 -7.23 -9.78
N LEU A 192 0.72 -8.34 -9.05
CA LEU A 192 -0.23 -8.71 -8.00
C LEU A 192 -0.13 -7.68 -6.87
N PHE A 193 -1.25 -7.05 -6.52
CA PHE A 193 -1.29 -6.05 -5.44
C PHE A 193 -2.33 -6.37 -4.36
N THR A 194 -3.24 -7.31 -4.61
CA THR A 194 -4.23 -7.79 -3.64
C THR A 194 -4.90 -9.08 -4.13
N HIS A 195 -5.51 -9.84 -3.21
CA HIS A 195 -6.30 -11.03 -3.49
C HIS A 195 -7.58 -11.05 -2.65
N ASP A 196 -8.58 -11.83 -3.05
CA ASP A 196 -9.84 -11.93 -2.29
C ASP A 196 -9.80 -12.90 -1.09
N GLY A 197 -8.66 -13.55 -0.88
CA GLY A 197 -8.46 -14.54 0.18
C GLY A 197 -8.89 -15.95 -0.21
N GLY A 198 -9.38 -16.13 -1.45
CA GLY A 198 -9.57 -17.41 -2.12
C GLY A 198 -8.61 -17.55 -3.30
N ASP A 199 -9.16 -17.92 -4.46
CA ASP A 199 -8.39 -18.23 -5.66
C ASP A 199 -8.31 -17.07 -6.67
N PHE A 200 -8.79 -15.87 -6.31
CA PHE A 200 -8.73 -14.71 -7.20
C PHE A 200 -7.66 -13.69 -6.78
N GLY A 201 -6.72 -13.45 -7.68
CA GLY A 201 -5.73 -12.38 -7.59
C GLY A 201 -6.12 -11.19 -8.47
N PHE A 202 -5.84 -9.97 -7.98
CA PHE A 202 -6.03 -8.73 -8.73
C PHE A 202 -4.67 -8.14 -9.11
N TYR A 203 -4.51 -7.88 -10.39
CA TYR A 203 -3.23 -7.51 -10.99
C TYR A 203 -3.33 -6.15 -11.65
N ILE A 204 -2.30 -5.33 -11.51
CA ILE A 204 -2.08 -4.14 -12.33
C ILE A 204 -1.40 -4.57 -13.61
N ASP A 205 -1.96 -4.24 -14.78
CA ASP A 205 -1.30 -4.45 -16.07
C ASP A 205 -0.44 -3.22 -16.43
N THR A 206 0.83 -3.27 -16.03
CA THR A 206 1.81 -2.20 -16.26
C THR A 206 2.33 -2.14 -17.70
N SER A 207 1.86 -3.02 -18.60
CA SER A 207 2.17 -2.89 -20.03
C SER A 207 1.30 -1.82 -20.72
N ILE A 208 0.21 -1.41 -20.07
CA ILE A 208 -0.76 -0.43 -20.57
C ILE A 208 -0.78 0.77 -19.63
N HIS A 209 -0.59 1.95 -20.19
CA HIS A 209 -0.74 3.21 -19.48
C HIS A 209 -1.65 4.17 -20.26
N ASP A 210 -2.56 4.84 -19.56
CA ASP A 210 -3.32 5.95 -20.13
C ASP A 210 -2.51 7.27 -20.09
N GLU A 211 -3.10 8.35 -20.59
CA GLU A 211 -2.47 9.69 -20.62
C GLU A 211 -2.19 10.28 -19.22
N ARG A 212 -2.80 9.72 -18.17
CA ARG A 212 -2.62 10.11 -16.77
C ARG A 212 -1.56 9.25 -16.07
N GLY A 213 -1.00 8.26 -16.77
CA GLY A 213 -0.07 7.28 -16.20
C GLY A 213 -0.78 6.23 -15.34
N GLU A 214 -2.07 6.01 -15.54
CA GLU A 214 -2.81 4.94 -14.86
C GLU A 214 -2.81 3.64 -15.68
N SER A 215 -2.97 2.50 -15.01
CA SER A 215 -3.03 1.18 -15.64
C SER A 215 -4.27 0.41 -15.24
N PRO A 216 -4.84 -0.42 -16.14
CA PRO A 216 -6.03 -1.19 -15.85
C PRO A 216 -5.76 -2.30 -14.82
N ILE A 217 -6.83 -2.69 -14.11
CA ILE A 217 -6.80 -3.78 -13.14
C ILE A 217 -7.45 -5.01 -13.75
N LEU A 218 -6.71 -6.11 -13.76
CA LEU A 218 -7.16 -7.42 -14.24
C LEU A 218 -7.42 -8.35 -13.06
N ILE A 219 -8.33 -9.31 -13.25
CA ILE A 219 -8.55 -10.41 -12.31
C ILE A 219 -8.11 -11.73 -12.96
N PHE A 220 -7.41 -12.55 -12.19
CA PHE A 220 -7.06 -13.93 -12.54
C PHE A 220 -7.57 -14.88 -11.45
N GLY A 221 -8.11 -16.02 -11.86
CA GLY A 221 -8.61 -17.07 -10.97
C GLY A 221 -9.46 -18.10 -11.72
N PRO A 222 -10.12 -19.04 -11.02
CA PRO A 222 -10.96 -20.04 -11.65
C PRO A 222 -12.06 -19.44 -12.54
N GLY A 223 -11.91 -19.64 -13.85
CA GLY A 223 -12.85 -19.13 -14.85
C GLY A 223 -12.66 -17.65 -15.22
N ALA A 224 -11.74 -16.91 -14.58
CA ALA A 224 -11.39 -15.55 -14.96
C ALA A 224 -9.91 -15.50 -15.36
N ASP A 225 -9.63 -15.26 -16.64
CA ASP A 225 -8.27 -15.20 -17.18
C ASP A 225 -8.04 -13.82 -17.79
N GLY A 226 -7.44 -12.93 -17.00
CA GLY A 226 -7.09 -11.57 -17.44
C GLY A 226 -8.30 -10.67 -17.75
N ILE A 227 -9.40 -10.82 -17.02
CA ILE A 227 -10.59 -9.99 -17.23
C ILE A 227 -10.36 -8.62 -16.60
N GLN A 228 -10.53 -7.54 -17.36
CA GLN A 228 -10.44 -6.18 -16.81
C GLN A 228 -11.64 -5.90 -15.89
N VAL A 229 -11.36 -5.56 -14.63
CA VAL A 229 -12.36 -5.26 -13.61
C VAL A 229 -12.38 -3.79 -13.20
N ALA A 230 -11.29 -3.05 -13.46
CA ALA A 230 -11.23 -1.60 -13.24
C ALA A 230 -10.34 -0.91 -14.27
N THR A 231 -10.56 0.40 -14.48
CA THR A 231 -9.73 1.22 -15.37
C THR A 231 -8.42 1.64 -14.74
N ASP A 232 -8.41 1.76 -13.41
CA ASP A 232 -7.28 2.19 -12.60
C ASP A 232 -7.46 1.73 -11.14
N PHE A 233 -6.44 1.95 -10.30
CA PHE A 233 -6.47 1.52 -8.90
C PHE A 233 -7.56 2.27 -8.09
N LEU A 234 -7.80 3.56 -8.34
CA LEU A 234 -8.88 4.27 -7.65
C LEU A 234 -10.27 3.78 -8.08
N ASP A 235 -10.51 3.51 -9.36
CA ASP A 235 -11.74 2.89 -9.84
C ASP A 235 -11.96 1.53 -9.16
N PHE A 236 -10.92 0.73 -8.99
CA PHE A 236 -10.99 -0.52 -8.23
C PHE A 236 -11.47 -0.28 -6.79
N LEU A 237 -10.86 0.67 -6.06
CA LEU A 237 -11.28 1.00 -4.70
C LEU A 237 -12.72 1.54 -4.64
N ARG A 238 -13.14 2.36 -5.61
CA ARG A 238 -14.52 2.87 -5.72
C ARG A 238 -15.53 1.76 -5.91
N LYS A 239 -15.22 0.75 -6.72
CA LYS A 239 -16.08 -0.42 -6.92
C LYS A 239 -16.15 -1.28 -5.66
N LYS A 240 -15.01 -1.51 -5.00
CA LYS A 240 -14.95 -2.26 -3.74
C LYS A 240 -15.69 -1.57 -2.59
N SER A 241 -15.61 -0.25 -2.47
CA SER A 241 -16.32 0.51 -1.43
C SER A 241 -17.84 0.40 -1.56
N LYS A 242 -18.36 0.32 -2.80
CA LYS A 242 -19.77 0.07 -3.10
C LYS A 242 -20.18 -1.41 -2.98
N ARG A 243 -19.24 -2.30 -2.66
CA ARG A 243 -19.43 -3.76 -2.62
C ARG A 243 -19.90 -4.32 -3.97
N GLU A 244 -19.46 -3.70 -5.07
CA GLU A 244 -19.73 -4.23 -6.40
C GLU A 244 -18.99 -5.55 -6.58
N ARG A 245 -19.71 -6.55 -7.06
CA ARG A 245 -19.11 -7.83 -7.42
C ARG A 245 -18.35 -7.64 -8.72
N LEU A 246 -17.03 -7.81 -8.65
CA LEU A 246 -16.13 -7.63 -9.80
C LEU A 246 -16.08 -8.85 -10.71
N TYR A 247 -16.49 -10.01 -10.19
CA TYR A 247 -16.62 -11.29 -10.91
C TYR A 247 -17.53 -12.26 -10.14
#